data_AF-A0A178API9-F1
#
_entry.id   AF-A0A178API9-F1
#
_cell.length_a   1.000
_cell.length_b   1.000
_cell.length_c   1.000
_cell.angle_alpha   90.00
_cell.angle_beta   90.00
_cell.angle_gamma   90.00
#
_symmetry.space_group_name_H-M   'P 1'
#
loop_
_entity.id
_entity.type
_entity.pdbx_description
1 polymer ?
#
loop_
_entity_poly.entity_id
_entity_poly.type
_entity_poly.pdbx_seq_one_letter_code
_entity_poly.pdbx_strand_id
1 'polypeptide(L)'
;MPTTPNPQHGLLWNPTIWGTLEPTWTIEPNIDIILKIAQRELNIPNNAQCDIRFLASGAFNKAYTISVGTAIRAAMRISLPVDPHFKTMSEAATIAYVRHHTSIPAPAVLACDASNANELGFEWMIEEYVPGRSLEEAWRGMSWLNNVEKKGFSPSLQELARRHQRRLDNLGMMDDESE
;
A
#
# COMPACT_ATOMS: atom_id res chain seq x y z
N MET A 1 -7.41 -18.76 -28.96
CA MET A 1 -8.21 -18.17 -27.86
C MET A 1 -7.27 -17.31 -27.02
N PRO A 2 -7.54 -16.03 -26.76
CA PRO A 2 -6.78 -15.30 -25.77
C PRO A 2 -7.12 -15.88 -24.40
N THR A 3 -6.14 -16.51 -23.76
CA THR A 3 -6.25 -16.97 -22.37
C THR A 3 -6.55 -15.77 -21.49
N THR A 4 -7.73 -15.75 -20.86
CA THR A 4 -8.02 -14.83 -19.76
C THR A 4 -6.91 -14.97 -18.70
N PRO A 5 -6.25 -13.88 -18.28
CA PRO A 5 -5.25 -13.94 -17.24
C PRO A 5 -5.86 -14.56 -15.98
N ASN A 6 -5.11 -15.45 -15.31
CA ASN A 6 -5.54 -15.98 -14.02
C ASN A 6 -5.67 -14.80 -13.03
N PRO A 7 -6.85 -14.50 -12.48
CA PRO A 7 -7.04 -13.36 -11.58
C PRO A 7 -6.20 -13.47 -10.30
N GLN A 8 -5.81 -14.68 -9.90
CA GLN A 8 -4.96 -14.95 -8.73
C GLN A 8 -3.55 -15.40 -9.13
N HIS A 9 -3.02 -14.86 -10.23
CA HIS A 9 -1.65 -15.11 -10.65
C HIS A 9 -0.64 -14.88 -9.50
N GLY A 10 0.28 -15.82 -9.30
CA GLY A 10 1.32 -15.74 -8.28
C GLY A 10 0.85 -15.95 -6.83
N LEU A 11 -0.44 -16.19 -6.57
CA LEU A 11 -1.00 -16.46 -5.24
C LEU A 11 -1.22 -17.96 -5.02
N LEU A 12 -0.76 -18.45 -3.86
CA LEU A 12 -1.12 -19.76 -3.32
C LEU A 12 -1.65 -19.62 -1.90
N TRP A 13 -2.72 -20.35 -1.58
CA TRP A 13 -3.24 -20.44 -0.22
C TRP A 13 -2.68 -21.68 0.46
N ASN A 14 -1.79 -21.48 1.43
CA ASN A 14 -1.19 -22.57 2.19
C ASN A 14 -1.97 -22.80 3.50
N PRO A 15 -2.30 -24.06 3.85
CA PRO A 15 -2.92 -24.35 5.12
C PRO A 15 -1.90 -24.24 6.26
N THR A 16 -2.28 -23.55 7.33
CA THR A 16 -1.49 -23.48 8.56
C THR A 16 -1.89 -24.58 9.54
N ILE A 17 -1.06 -24.82 10.55
CA ILE A 17 -1.33 -25.80 11.62
C ILE A 17 -2.58 -25.47 12.45
N TRP A 18 -3.10 -24.25 12.35
CA TRP A 18 -4.29 -23.78 13.06
C TRP A 18 -5.56 -23.88 12.20
N GLY A 19 -5.48 -24.49 11.02
CA GLY A 19 -6.61 -24.62 10.09
C GLY A 19 -6.95 -23.32 9.36
N THR A 20 -6.11 -22.29 9.45
CA THR A 20 -6.25 -21.05 8.67
C THR A 20 -5.52 -21.18 7.33
N LEU A 21 -5.86 -20.33 6.36
CA LEU A 21 -5.15 -20.22 5.10
C LEU A 21 -4.26 -18.97 5.11
N GLU A 22 -2.99 -19.11 4.73
CA GLU A 22 -2.06 -18.01 4.55
C GLU A 22 -1.75 -17.79 3.07
N PRO A 23 -1.82 -16.54 2.57
CA PRO A 23 -1.47 -16.25 1.20
C PRO A 23 0.05 -16.25 1.04
N THR A 24 0.54 -16.93 0.01
CA THR A 24 1.97 -17.11 -0.27
C THR A 24 2.27 -16.72 -1.70
N TRP A 25 3.37 -15.99 -1.89
CA TRP A 25 3.92 -15.66 -3.20
C TRP A 25 4.52 -16.91 -3.84
N THR A 26 4.08 -17.27 -5.04
CA THR A 26 4.69 -18.35 -5.84
C THR A 26 5.55 -17.84 -6.99
N ILE A 27 5.40 -16.55 -7.32
CA ILE A 27 6.12 -15.90 -8.41
C ILE A 27 6.75 -14.62 -7.84
N GLU A 28 8.03 -14.44 -8.13
CA GLU A 28 8.76 -13.21 -7.79
C GLU A 28 8.54 -12.14 -8.87
N PRO A 29 8.15 -10.90 -8.49
CA PRO A 29 8.01 -9.82 -9.45
C PRO A 29 9.32 -9.52 -10.19
N ASN A 30 9.25 -9.37 -11.50
CA ASN A 30 10.42 -9.14 -12.33
C ASN A 30 10.92 -7.68 -12.19
N ILE A 31 12.15 -7.52 -11.70
CA ILE A 31 12.78 -6.21 -11.43
C ILE A 31 12.94 -5.36 -12.70
N ASP A 32 13.22 -5.96 -13.86
CA ASP A 32 13.37 -5.22 -15.12
C ASP A 32 12.03 -4.63 -15.58
N ILE A 33 10.93 -5.32 -15.30
CA ILE A 33 9.58 -4.83 -15.60
C ILE A 33 9.20 -3.70 -14.62
N ILE A 34 9.51 -3.86 -13.33
CA ILE A 34 9.35 -2.81 -12.32
C ILE A 34 10.10 -1.54 -12.74
N LEU A 35 11.35 -1.68 -13.19
CA LEU A 35 12.16 -0.55 -13.66
C LEU A 35 11.49 0.17 -14.84
N LYS A 36 11.00 -0.58 -15.83
CA LYS A 36 10.31 -0.01 -17.00
C LYS A 36 9.02 0.74 -16.61
N ILE A 37 8.22 0.16 -15.72
CA ILE A 37 7.01 0.81 -15.20
C ILE A 37 7.39 2.09 -14.47
N ALA A 38 8.35 2.02 -13.55
CA ALA A 38 8.80 3.18 -12.79
C ALA A 38 9.32 4.31 -13.70
N GLN A 39 10.10 3.99 -14.74
CA GLN A 39 10.58 4.97 -15.70
C GLN A 39 9.45 5.65 -16.46
N ARG A 40 8.45 4.88 -16.90
CA ARG A 40 7.27 5.38 -17.62
C ARG A 40 6.42 6.28 -16.75
N GLU A 41 5.96 5.77 -15.60
CA GLU A 41 4.98 6.47 -14.76
C GLU A 41 5.58 7.72 -14.08
N LEU A 42 6.88 7.70 -13.76
CA LEU A 42 7.56 8.83 -13.13
C LEU A 42 8.25 9.77 -14.12
N ASN A 43 8.06 9.56 -15.43
CA ASN A 43 8.69 10.32 -16.51
C ASN A 43 10.22 10.44 -16.32
N ILE A 44 10.88 9.34 -15.97
CA ILE A 44 12.33 9.30 -15.77
C ILE A 44 13.01 9.22 -17.14
N PRO A 45 13.94 10.13 -17.47
CA PRO A 45 14.66 10.07 -18.74
C PRO A 45 15.44 8.76 -18.91
N ASN A 46 15.45 8.21 -20.14
CA ASN A 46 16.17 6.96 -20.45
C ASN A 46 17.69 7.02 -20.19
N ASN A 47 18.27 8.22 -20.18
CA ASN A 47 19.69 8.44 -19.88
C ASN A 47 19.97 8.65 -18.37
N ALA A 48 18.94 8.76 -17.54
CA ALA A 48 19.10 8.89 -16.11
C ALA A 48 19.41 7.53 -15.48
N GLN A 49 20.35 7.50 -14.54
CA GLN A 49 20.62 6.30 -13.75
C GLN A 49 19.43 6.04 -12.81
N CYS A 50 18.67 4.99 -13.08
CA CYS A 50 17.53 4.57 -12.29
C CYS A 50 17.81 3.18 -11.68
N ASP A 51 17.57 3.03 -10.38
CA ASP A 51 17.84 1.80 -9.64
C ASP A 51 16.61 1.37 -8.83
N ILE A 52 16.34 0.06 -8.83
CA ILE A 52 15.23 -0.55 -8.11
C ILE A 52 15.79 -1.43 -7.01
N ARG A 53 15.43 -1.16 -5.75
CA ARG A 53 15.86 -1.98 -4.61
C ARG A 53 14.68 -2.48 -3.82
N PHE A 54 14.71 -3.75 -3.46
CA PHE A 54 13.75 -4.31 -2.51
C PHE A 54 13.81 -3.55 -1.18
N LEU A 55 12.64 -3.15 -0.68
CA LEU A 55 12.49 -2.40 0.55
C LEU A 55 11.99 -3.30 1.67
N ALA A 56 10.86 -3.97 1.45
CA ALA A 56 10.20 -4.80 2.44
C ALA A 56 9.20 -5.76 1.78
N SER A 57 8.84 -6.83 2.48
CA SER A 57 7.72 -7.69 2.13
C SER A 57 6.85 -7.89 3.35
N GLY A 58 5.54 -7.77 3.16
CA GLY A 58 4.52 -8.26 4.10
C GLY A 58 3.81 -9.49 3.53
N ALA A 59 2.75 -9.92 4.22
CA ALA A 59 1.93 -11.05 3.77
C ALA A 59 1.32 -10.82 2.37
N PHE A 60 0.88 -9.59 2.10
CA PHE A 60 0.11 -9.27 0.89
C PHE A 60 0.85 -8.42 -0.13
N ASN A 61 1.97 -7.78 0.25
CA ASN A 61 2.62 -6.81 -0.62
C ASN A 61 4.14 -6.97 -0.57
N LYS A 62 4.79 -6.74 -1.70
CA LYS A 62 6.24 -6.49 -1.80
C LYS A 62 6.46 -5.04 -2.17
N ALA A 63 7.41 -4.38 -1.50
CA ALA A 63 7.73 -2.98 -1.71
C ALA A 63 9.16 -2.85 -2.23
N TYR A 64 9.34 -1.92 -3.15
CA TYR A 64 10.61 -1.59 -3.78
C TYR A 64 10.81 -0.08 -3.75
N THR A 65 12.03 0.38 -3.51
CA THR A 65 12.41 1.79 -3.69
C THR A 65 12.85 2.03 -5.13
N ILE A 66 12.48 3.18 -5.65
CA ILE A 66 12.90 3.69 -6.96
C ILE A 66 13.84 4.85 -6.72
N SER A 67 15.10 4.70 -7.11
CA SER A 67 16.12 5.76 -6.97
C SER A 67 16.50 6.32 -8.35
N VAL A 68 16.71 7.64 -8.42
CA VAL A 68 17.24 8.30 -9.61
C VAL A 68 18.51 9.05 -9.21
N GLY A 69 19.65 8.62 -9.77
CA GLY A 69 20.97 9.01 -9.26
C GLY A 69 21.17 8.50 -7.84
N THR A 70 21.39 9.41 -6.89
CA THR A 70 21.61 9.09 -5.47
C THR A 70 20.38 9.25 -4.59
N ALA A 71 19.28 9.79 -5.11
CA ALA A 71 18.08 10.10 -4.34
C ALA A 71 16.96 9.08 -4.59
N ILE A 72 16.29 8.68 -3.52
CA ILE A 72 15.04 7.89 -3.61
C ILE A 72 13.93 8.84 -4.06
N ARG A 73 13.25 8.48 -5.16
CA ARG A 73 12.21 9.29 -5.78
C ARG A 73 10.81 8.83 -5.40
N ALA A 74 10.61 7.53 -5.27
CA ALA A 74 9.32 6.91 -4.98
C ALA A 74 9.49 5.52 -4.38
N ALA A 75 8.40 4.96 -3.87
CA ALA A 75 8.26 3.54 -3.58
C ALA A 75 7.23 2.92 -4.53
N MET A 76 7.47 1.68 -4.95
CA MET A 76 6.50 0.87 -5.68
C MET A 76 6.10 -0.33 -4.84
N ARG A 77 4.79 -0.51 -4.67
CA ARG A 77 4.18 -1.62 -3.95
C ARG A 77 3.49 -2.53 -4.96
N ILE A 78 3.76 -3.82 -4.85
CA ILE A 78 3.19 -4.87 -5.68
C ILE A 78 2.29 -5.71 -4.79
N SER A 79 1.03 -5.83 -5.18
CA SER A 79 -0.01 -6.50 -4.41
C SER A 79 -0.17 -7.95 -4.87
N LEU A 80 -0.19 -8.86 -3.91
CA LEU A 80 -0.67 -10.22 -4.12
C LEU A 80 -2.19 -10.16 -4.32
N PRO A 81 -2.75 -10.82 -5.36
CA PRO A 81 -4.15 -10.67 -5.76
C PRO A 81 -5.08 -11.53 -4.88
N VAL A 82 -5.14 -11.25 -3.58
CA VAL A 82 -6.03 -11.95 -2.63
C VAL A 82 -7.50 -11.59 -2.82
N ASP A 83 -7.76 -10.32 -3.14
CA ASP A 83 -9.04 -9.78 -3.57
C ASP A 83 -8.75 -8.85 -4.76
N PRO A 84 -8.62 -9.42 -5.96
CA PRO A 84 -8.13 -8.71 -7.13
C PRO A 84 -8.99 -7.47 -7.41
N HIS A 85 -8.35 -6.41 -7.88
CA HIS A 85 -8.93 -5.09 -8.14
C HIS A 85 -9.35 -4.32 -6.88
N PHE A 86 -10.22 -4.92 -6.05
CA PHE A 86 -10.83 -4.22 -4.93
C PHE A 86 -9.85 -3.87 -3.82
N LYS A 87 -8.90 -4.77 -3.49
CA LYS A 87 -7.88 -4.48 -2.47
C LYS A 87 -7.05 -3.25 -2.84
N THR A 88 -6.47 -3.23 -4.04
CA THR A 88 -5.58 -2.14 -4.47
C THR A 88 -6.34 -0.82 -4.65
N MET A 89 -7.57 -0.86 -5.21
CA MET A 89 -8.43 0.33 -5.33
C MET A 89 -8.85 0.88 -3.96
N SER A 90 -9.23 0.00 -3.03
CA SER A 90 -9.61 0.40 -1.66
C SER A 90 -8.44 1.05 -0.91
N GLU A 91 -7.25 0.51 -1.08
CA GLU A 91 -6.03 1.08 -0.52
C GLU A 91 -5.72 2.47 -1.11
N ALA A 92 -5.75 2.61 -2.44
CA ALA A 92 -5.53 3.91 -3.11
C ALA A 92 -6.53 4.97 -2.65
N ALA A 93 -7.82 4.61 -2.60
CA ALA A 93 -8.90 5.49 -2.17
C ALA A 93 -8.74 5.89 -0.70
N THR A 94 -8.33 4.96 0.17
CA THR A 94 -8.12 5.22 1.59
C THR A 94 -6.95 6.18 1.81
N ILE A 95 -5.83 5.98 1.12
CA ILE A 95 -4.68 6.87 1.19
C ILE A 95 -5.07 8.30 0.78
N ALA A 96 -5.74 8.44 -0.36
CA ALA A 96 -6.23 9.73 -0.84
C ALA A 96 -7.19 10.38 0.18
N TYR A 97 -8.12 9.61 0.72
CA TYR A 97 -9.07 10.09 1.72
C TYR A 97 -8.36 10.61 2.98
N VAL A 98 -7.44 9.84 3.55
CA VAL A 98 -6.68 10.22 4.75
C VAL A 98 -5.89 11.50 4.49
N ARG A 99 -5.19 11.58 3.35
CA ARG A 99 -4.39 12.75 2.97
C ARG A 99 -5.24 14.02 2.83
N HIS A 100 -6.43 13.90 2.23
CA HIS A 100 -7.30 15.06 2.00
C HIS A 100 -8.08 15.51 3.22
N HIS A 101 -8.44 14.59 4.12
CA HIS A 101 -9.38 14.90 5.18
C HIS A 101 -8.72 15.00 6.55
N THR A 102 -7.48 14.54 6.75
CA THR A 102 -6.84 14.51 8.06
C THR A 102 -5.51 15.29 8.05
N SER A 103 -5.02 15.63 9.23
CA SER A 103 -3.67 16.18 9.40
C SER A 103 -2.59 15.08 9.47
N ILE A 104 -2.97 13.81 9.30
CA ILE A 104 -2.03 12.69 9.34
C ILE A 104 -1.27 12.68 8.01
N PRO A 105 0.07 12.75 8.02
CA PRO A 105 0.86 12.62 6.80
C PRO A 105 0.65 11.22 6.20
N ALA A 106 0.11 11.18 4.99
CA ALA A 106 -0.01 9.96 4.19
C ALA A 106 0.67 10.19 2.83
N PRO A 107 1.36 9.19 2.26
CA PRO A 107 2.03 9.33 0.97
C PRO A 107 1.02 9.65 -0.14
N ALA A 108 1.41 10.42 -1.16
CA ALA A 108 0.58 10.56 -2.34
C ALA A 108 0.72 9.32 -3.24
N VAL A 109 -0.40 8.83 -3.77
CA VAL A 109 -0.41 7.85 -4.85
C VAL A 109 -0.05 8.58 -6.13
N LEU A 110 1.08 8.22 -6.75
CA LEU A 110 1.59 8.83 -7.96
C LEU A 110 1.03 8.15 -9.22
N ALA A 111 0.91 6.82 -9.17
CA ALA A 111 0.31 6.00 -10.21
C ALA A 111 -0.13 4.65 -9.61
N CYS A 112 -1.11 3.99 -10.21
CA CYS A 112 -1.48 2.62 -9.84
C CYS A 112 -2.14 1.89 -11.00
N ASP A 113 -2.01 0.57 -10.99
CA ASP A 113 -2.80 -0.34 -11.81
C ASP A 113 -3.38 -1.44 -10.92
N ALA A 114 -4.71 -1.44 -10.84
CA ALA A 114 -5.48 -2.43 -10.08
C ALA A 114 -5.93 -3.62 -10.95
N SER A 115 -5.40 -3.74 -12.16
CA SER A 115 -5.52 -4.93 -12.99
C SER A 115 -4.24 -5.76 -12.91
N ASN A 116 -4.36 -7.08 -13.03
CA ASN A 116 -3.20 -7.94 -13.25
C ASN A 116 -2.96 -8.24 -14.74
N ALA A 117 -3.81 -7.72 -15.63
CA ALA A 117 -3.64 -7.78 -17.08
C ALA A 117 -2.67 -6.69 -17.57
N ASN A 118 -1.47 -6.64 -16.99
CA ASN A 118 -0.39 -5.74 -17.36
C ASN A 118 0.92 -6.53 -17.51
N GLU A 119 1.97 -5.86 -17.96
CA GLU A 119 3.28 -6.47 -18.22
C GLU A 119 3.93 -7.10 -16.98
N LEU A 120 3.54 -6.68 -15.76
CA LEU A 120 4.07 -7.23 -14.52
C LEU A 120 3.33 -8.50 -14.07
N GLY A 121 2.09 -8.69 -14.52
CA GLY A 121 1.23 -9.80 -14.09
C GLY A 121 0.66 -9.65 -12.68
N PHE A 122 0.83 -8.47 -12.07
CA PHE A 122 0.39 -8.14 -10.71
C PHE A 122 -0.21 -6.75 -10.67
N GLU A 123 -1.04 -6.51 -9.67
CA GLU A 123 -1.48 -5.17 -9.32
C GLU A 123 -0.33 -4.42 -8.63
N TRP A 124 -0.26 -3.11 -8.87
CA TRP A 124 0.81 -2.29 -8.30
C TRP A 124 0.38 -0.85 -8.07
N MET A 125 1.13 -0.18 -7.20
CA MET A 125 0.98 1.23 -6.87
C MET A 125 2.36 1.86 -6.70
N ILE A 126 2.56 3.02 -7.30
CA ILE A 126 3.72 3.88 -7.07
C ILE A 126 3.26 5.04 -6.19
N GLU A 127 3.99 5.28 -5.10
CA GLU A 127 3.67 6.29 -4.11
C GLU A 127 4.90 7.13 -3.73
N GLU A 128 4.67 8.30 -3.15
CA GLU A 128 5.72 9.11 -2.54
C GLU A 128 6.52 8.28 -1.53
N TYR A 129 7.85 8.32 -1.62
CA TYR A 129 8.69 7.72 -0.59
C TYR A 129 8.72 8.62 0.65
N VAL A 130 8.24 8.11 1.78
CA VAL A 130 8.27 8.80 3.06
C VAL A 130 9.36 8.17 3.94
N PRO A 131 10.48 8.85 4.22
CA PRO A 131 11.49 8.35 5.13
C PRO A 131 10.89 8.13 6.52
N GLY A 132 11.04 6.93 7.07
CA GLY A 132 10.49 6.61 8.37
C GLY A 132 11.13 5.37 8.96
N ARG A 133 10.89 5.17 10.25
CA ARG A 133 11.15 3.92 10.98
C ARG A 133 9.84 3.26 11.30
N SER A 134 9.81 1.93 11.40
CA SER A 134 8.59 1.25 11.79
C SER A 134 8.15 1.69 13.19
N LEU A 135 6.84 1.70 13.44
CA LEU A 135 6.32 2.01 14.79
C LEU A 135 6.85 1.00 15.82
N GLU A 136 7.05 -0.26 15.43
CA GLU A 136 7.62 -1.30 16.29
C GLU A 136 9.03 -0.94 16.75
N GLU A 137 9.93 -0.55 15.84
CA GLU A 137 11.29 -0.11 16.18
C GLU A 137 11.27 1.12 17.07
N ALA A 138 10.42 2.10 16.72
CA ALA A 138 10.25 3.30 17.55
C ALA A 138 9.78 2.92 18.96
N TRP A 139 8.85 1.96 19.08
CA TRP A 139 8.30 1.51 20.36
C TRP A 139 9.30 0.75 21.21
N ARG A 140 10.12 -0.12 20.60
CA ARG A 140 11.21 -0.83 21.29
C ARG A 140 12.27 0.13 21.85
N GLY A 141 12.50 1.25 21.17
CA GLY A 141 13.44 2.30 21.61
C GLY A 141 12.86 3.27 22.65
N MET A 142 11.54 3.31 22.85
CA MET A 142 10.91 4.15 23.85
C MET A 142 11.02 3.51 25.23
N SER A 143 11.68 4.19 26.18
CA SER A 143 11.57 3.79 27.58
C SER A 143 10.12 3.95 28.06
N TRP A 144 9.66 3.06 28.95
CA TRP A 144 8.32 3.17 29.57
C TRP A 144 8.03 4.58 30.13
N LEU A 145 9.08 5.28 30.60
CA LEU A 145 9.03 6.59 31.23
C LEU A 145 8.82 7.76 30.26
N ASN A 146 9.04 7.56 28.95
CA ASN A 146 8.85 8.60 27.92
C ASN A 146 7.38 8.73 27.50
N ASN A 147 6.49 8.95 28.48
CA ASN A 147 5.05 9.11 28.27
C ASN A 147 4.66 10.30 27.37
N VAL A 148 5.59 11.22 27.09
CA VAL A 148 5.35 12.39 26.23
C VAL A 148 5.33 12.01 24.75
N GLU A 149 6.17 11.08 24.30
CA GLU A 149 6.17 10.62 22.90
C GLU A 149 4.94 9.76 22.58
N LYS A 150 4.49 8.93 23.53
CA LYS A 150 3.21 8.20 23.44
C LYS A 150 2.01 9.13 23.25
N LYS A 151 2.06 10.33 23.84
CA LYS A 151 1.02 11.37 23.69
C LYS A 151 0.99 12.02 22.31
N GLY A 152 2.03 11.90 21.47
CA GLY A 152 2.01 12.41 20.09
C GLY A 152 1.27 11.48 19.12
N PHE A 153 1.32 10.16 19.36
CA PHE A 153 0.60 9.16 18.57
C PHE A 153 -0.90 9.09 18.91
N SER A 154 -1.22 9.31 20.19
CA SER A 154 -2.59 9.22 20.71
C SER A 154 -3.57 10.16 19.99
N PRO A 155 -3.30 11.47 19.76
CA PRO A 155 -4.20 12.39 19.06
C PRO A 155 -4.52 11.96 17.63
N SER A 156 -3.54 11.50 16.85
CA SER A 156 -3.75 11.05 15.47
C SER A 156 -4.61 9.79 15.41
N LEU A 157 -4.34 8.82 16.30
CA LEU A 157 -5.15 7.60 16.43
C LEU A 157 -6.55 7.90 16.97
N GLN A 158 -6.68 8.83 17.92
CA GLN A 158 -7.96 9.30 18.45
C GLN A 158 -8.77 10.02 17.37
N GLU A 159 -8.15 10.84 16.53
CA GLU A 159 -8.85 11.52 15.44
C GLU A 159 -9.33 10.52 14.37
N LEU A 160 -8.52 9.51 14.05
CA LEU A 160 -8.94 8.41 13.16
C LEU A 160 -10.13 7.64 13.76
N ALA A 161 -10.04 7.24 15.04
CA ALA A 161 -11.09 6.51 15.73
C ALA A 161 -12.39 7.31 15.87
N ARG A 162 -12.30 8.60 16.25
CA ARG A 162 -13.45 9.51 16.39
C ARG A 162 -14.21 9.68 15.08
N ARG A 163 -13.51 9.65 13.94
CA ARG A 163 -14.13 9.76 12.62
C ARG A 163 -14.74 8.47 12.12
N HIS A 164 -14.13 7.33 12.41
CA HIS A 164 -14.75 6.02 12.14
C HIS A 164 -16.07 5.88 12.91
N GLN A 165 -16.11 6.31 14.18
CA GLN A 165 -17.32 6.29 14.99
C GLN A 165 -18.45 7.14 14.36
N ARG A 166 -18.16 8.40 14.00
CA ARG A 166 -19.15 9.30 13.39
C ARG A 166 -19.72 8.83 12.04
N ARG A 167 -18.98 8.00 11.30
CA ARG A 167 -19.43 7.46 10.00
C ARG A 167 -20.36 6.25 10.17
N LEU A 168 -20.16 5.43 11.20
CA LEU A 168 -21.05 4.30 11.48
C LEU A 168 -22.36 4.77 12.12
N ASP A 169 -22.35 5.85 12.90
CA ASP A 169 -23.55 6.42 13.51
C ASP A 169 -24.54 6.98 12.45
N ASN A 170 -24.05 7.34 11.25
CA ASN A 170 -24.85 7.90 10.15
C ASN A 170 -25.22 6.87 9.05
N LEU A 171 -24.87 5.60 9.21
CA LEU A 171 -25.14 4.56 8.20
C LEU A 171 -26.55 3.93 8.34
N GLY A 172 -27.36 4.43 9.28
CA GLY A 172 -28.72 3.96 9.55
C GLY A 172 -29.79 5.05 9.66
N MET A 173 -29.46 6.31 9.36
CA MET A 173 -30.47 7.38 9.26
C MET A 173 -30.78 7.60 7.78
N MET A 174 -31.72 6.82 7.25
CA MET A 174 -32.49 7.27 6.08
C MET A 174 -33.39 8.40 6.58
N ASP A 175 -33.28 9.56 5.95
CA ASP A 175 -34.28 10.61 6.11
C ASP A 175 -35.60 10.07 5.58
N ASP A 176 -36.50 9.70 6.49
CA ASP A 176 -37.92 9.52 6.19
C ASP A 176 -38.50 10.91 5.85
N GLU A 177 -38.25 11.40 4.63
CA GLU A 177 -39.06 12.48 4.07
C GLU A 177 -40.44 11.90 3.73
N SER A 178 -41.39 12.35 4.53
CA SER A 178 -42.82 12.04 4.51
C SER A 178 -43.50 12.68 3.30
N GLU A 179 -44.56 12.03 2.82
CA GLU A 179 -45.54 12.51 1.81
C GLU A 179 -46.06 13.94 2.03
#